data_AF-A0A1Y2HYE2-F1
#
_entry.id   AF-A0A1Y2HYE2-F1
#
_cell.length_a   1.000
_cell.length_b   1.000
_cell.length_c   1.000
_cell.angle_alpha   90.00
_cell.angle_beta   90.00
_cell.angle_gamma   90.00
#
_symmetry.space_group_name_H-M   'P 1'
#
loop_
_entity.id
_entity.type
_entity.pdbx_description
1 polymer ?
#
loop_
_entity_poly.entity_id
_entity_poly.type
_entity_poly.pdbx_seq_one_letter_code
_entity_poly.pdbx_strand_id
1 'polypeptide(L)'
;MKFCNAKLYESFDAIWITPLIISSAAAMNIFRKESPKETIRKQQRTLRSAERDLDRDSVQLQRQEKQLELDIKKAAKAGQTAQAKALAKQLILVQKTMMEFDKVNSEMEMKEEIMNDAIDNIMDEEEDELEGEEILAAVLDEIGIEVSAALPSAGKSALGSKQAEQVDVDDEAEQMLKRLDALKSV
;
A
#
# COMPACT_ATOMS: atom_id res chain seq x y z
N MET A 1 13.56 46.15 68.57
CA MET A 1 13.33 45.10 69.60
C MET A 1 11.98 44.47 69.35
N LYS A 2 11.98 43.14 69.08
CA LYS A 2 10.92 42.12 69.33
C LYS A 2 9.51 42.45 68.77
N PHE A 3 8.91 41.66 67.88
CA PHE A 3 8.36 40.34 68.17
C PHE A 3 8.07 39.51 66.90
N CYS A 4 8.34 38.20 67.00
CA CYS A 4 7.83 36.99 66.30
C CYS A 4 7.74 36.96 64.76
N ASN A 5 8.40 36.08 63.98
CA ASN A 5 8.76 34.64 64.07
C ASN A 5 7.61 33.64 63.84
N ALA A 6 7.87 32.72 62.89
CA ALA A 6 7.31 31.39 62.61
C ALA A 6 5.99 31.33 61.80
N LYS A 7 5.95 30.80 60.57
CA LYS A 7 6.18 29.42 60.06
C LYS A 7 4.91 28.56 60.21
N LEU A 8 4.41 28.03 59.08
CA LEU A 8 3.55 26.84 58.86
C LEU A 8 2.80 27.08 57.53
N TYR A 9 3.21 26.53 56.39
CA TYR A 9 3.20 25.11 55.96
C TYR A 9 1.82 24.45 56.10
N GLU A 10 1.28 24.08 54.92
CA GLU A 10 0.32 23.02 54.59
C GLU A 10 -0.76 22.64 55.61
N SER A 11 -2.01 22.67 55.16
CA SER A 11 -2.91 21.50 55.03
C SER A 11 -4.38 21.94 54.97
N PHE A 12 -5.24 21.03 54.46
CA PHE A 12 -6.71 21.10 54.29
C PHE A 12 -7.24 21.30 52.86
N ASP A 13 -6.97 20.29 52.03
CA ASP A 13 -7.95 19.41 51.35
C ASP A 13 -9.34 19.96 50.99
N ALA A 14 -9.58 20.10 49.68
CA ALA A 14 -10.90 19.94 49.07
C ALA A 14 -10.77 19.42 47.62
N ILE A 15 -10.68 18.09 47.53
CA ILE A 15 -11.07 17.28 46.36
C ILE A 15 -12.59 17.49 46.09
N TRP A 16 -13.07 17.10 44.89
CA TRP A 16 -14.44 17.14 44.32
C TRP A 16 -14.55 18.19 43.18
N ILE A 17 -14.04 17.94 41.97
CA ILE A 17 -14.65 17.14 40.88
C ILE A 17 -16.04 17.66 40.45
N THR A 18 -16.09 18.29 39.27
CA THR A 18 -17.00 18.10 38.11
C THR A 18 -16.97 19.37 37.21
N PRO A 19 -17.53 19.38 35.97
CA PRO A 19 -16.93 18.81 34.77
C PRO A 19 -17.05 19.76 33.54
N LEU A 20 -16.52 19.33 32.39
CA LEU A 20 -17.06 19.61 31.05
C LEU A 20 -16.77 20.97 30.37
N ILE A 21 -16.66 20.86 29.03
CA ILE A 21 -16.65 21.89 27.97
C ILE A 21 -15.22 22.31 27.55
N ILE A 22 -14.49 21.43 26.84
CA ILE A 22 -14.51 21.28 25.37
C ILE A 22 -14.27 22.61 24.64
N SER A 23 -13.00 22.95 24.43
CA SER A 23 -12.59 23.87 23.36
C SER A 23 -11.51 23.19 22.52
N SER A 24 -11.92 22.15 21.80
CA SER A 24 -11.13 21.48 20.76
C SER A 24 -11.85 21.65 19.42
N ALA A 25 -11.96 22.89 18.95
CA ALA A 25 -12.54 23.20 17.64
C ALA A 25 -11.52 23.05 16.48
N ALA A 26 -10.24 22.77 16.76
CA ALA A 26 -9.20 22.61 15.74
C ALA A 26 -8.94 21.15 15.31
N ALA A 27 -9.68 20.19 15.85
CA ALA A 27 -9.54 18.76 15.54
C ALA A 27 -10.72 18.19 14.73
N MET A 28 -11.55 19.05 14.13
CA MET A 28 -12.67 18.64 13.28
C MET A 28 -12.41 19.06 11.83
N ASN A 29 -11.36 18.52 11.18
CA ASN A 29 -11.37 18.31 9.72
C ASN A 29 -10.28 17.38 9.14
N ILE A 30 -9.75 16.42 9.91
CA ILE A 30 -8.69 15.49 9.44
C ILE A 30 -9.24 14.07 9.16
N PHE A 31 -10.54 13.85 9.39
CA PHE A 31 -11.17 12.53 9.22
C PHE A 31 -12.35 12.58 8.24
N ARG A 32 -12.08 13.01 7.00
CA ARG A 32 -12.83 12.47 5.86
C ARG A 32 -12.05 11.26 5.38
N LYS A 33 -12.56 10.06 5.63
CA LYS A 33 -12.04 8.84 5.00
C LYS A 33 -12.13 9.06 3.48
N GLU A 34 -11.04 8.84 2.74
CA GLU A 34 -11.09 8.89 1.27
C GLU A 34 -12.31 8.05 0.84
N SER A 35 -13.25 8.67 0.13
CA SER A 35 -14.46 7.94 -0.28
C SER A 35 -14.04 6.76 -1.18
N PRO A 36 -14.78 5.64 -1.18
CA PRO A 36 -14.50 4.53 -2.09
C PRO A 36 -14.39 4.97 -3.56
N LYS A 37 -15.15 6.00 -3.95
CA LYS A 37 -15.07 6.61 -5.29
C LYS A 37 -13.76 7.37 -5.52
N GLU A 38 -13.20 7.98 -4.48
CA GLU A 38 -11.93 8.72 -4.54
C GLU A 38 -10.72 7.78 -4.57
N THR A 39 -10.77 6.63 -3.88
CA THR A 39 -9.72 5.61 -3.95
C THR A 39 -9.63 5.00 -5.34
N ILE A 40 -10.76 4.72 -5.99
CA ILE A 40 -10.81 4.21 -7.37
C ILE A 40 -10.24 5.25 -8.36
N ARG A 41 -10.61 6.53 -8.24
CA ARG A 41 -10.02 7.61 -9.06
C ARG A 41 -8.52 7.82 -8.80
N LYS A 42 -8.05 7.58 -7.57
CA LYS A 42 -6.63 7.59 -7.23
C LYS A 42 -5.89 6.40 -7.84
N GLN A 43 -6.51 5.21 -7.86
CA GLN A 43 -5.99 4.03 -8.53
C GLN A 43 -5.88 4.26 -10.05
N GLN A 44 -6.91 4.82 -10.69
CA GLN A 44 -6.87 5.17 -12.12
C GLN A 44 -5.73 6.14 -12.46
N ARG A 45 -5.53 7.19 -11.65
CA ARG A 45 -4.38 8.10 -11.81
C ARG A 45 -3.03 7.40 -11.65
N THR A 46 -2.97 6.44 -10.73
CA THR A 46 -1.76 5.65 -10.49
C THR A 46 -1.50 4.72 -11.67
N LEU A 47 -2.53 4.06 -12.23
CA LEU A 47 -2.42 3.20 -13.41
C LEU A 47 -1.93 3.98 -14.64
N ARG A 48 -2.51 5.15 -14.92
CA ARG A 48 -2.07 6.04 -16.02
C ARG A 48 -0.67 6.62 -15.81
N SER A 49 -0.23 6.77 -14.56
CA SER A 49 1.17 7.14 -14.29
C SER A 49 2.08 5.96 -14.59
N ALA A 50 1.73 4.77 -14.07
CA ALA A 50 2.49 3.55 -14.25
C ALA A 50 2.60 3.16 -15.74
N GLU A 51 1.54 3.29 -16.53
CA GLU A 51 1.57 3.09 -17.98
C GLU A 51 2.62 3.96 -18.68
N ARG A 52 2.67 5.27 -18.35
CA ARG A 52 3.69 6.18 -18.91
C ARG A 52 5.10 5.85 -18.43
N ASP A 53 5.23 5.27 -17.24
CA ASP A 53 6.51 4.80 -16.75
C ASP A 53 6.93 3.51 -17.49
N LEU A 54 5.97 2.61 -17.78
CA LEU A 54 6.20 1.44 -18.65
C LEU A 54 6.62 1.83 -20.07
N ASP A 55 6.00 2.85 -20.67
CA ASP A 55 6.40 3.38 -21.98
C ASP A 55 7.87 3.84 -21.98
N ARG A 56 8.27 4.57 -20.92
CA ARG A 56 9.66 5.03 -20.78
C ARG A 56 10.61 3.85 -20.61
N ASP A 57 10.23 2.84 -19.85
CA ASP A 57 11.04 1.66 -19.59
C ASP A 57 11.18 0.79 -20.86
N SER A 58 10.13 0.65 -21.66
CA SER A 58 10.18 0.00 -22.99
C SER A 58 11.20 0.69 -23.91
N VAL A 59 11.16 2.03 -23.98
CA VAL A 59 12.15 2.80 -24.76
C VAL A 59 13.57 2.64 -24.20
N GLN A 60 13.74 2.55 -22.88
CA GLN A 60 15.04 2.31 -22.26
C GLN A 60 15.59 0.91 -22.58
N LEU A 61 14.76 -0.12 -22.49
CA LEU A 61 15.13 -1.50 -22.82
C LEU A 61 15.51 -1.63 -24.29
N GLN A 62 14.77 -1.01 -25.21
CA GLN A 62 15.13 -0.97 -26.63
C GLN A 62 16.49 -0.31 -26.89
N ARG A 63 16.85 0.72 -26.12
CA ARG A 63 18.18 1.35 -26.22
C ARG A 63 19.27 0.43 -25.69
N GLN A 64 19.02 -0.26 -24.58
CA GLN A 64 19.95 -1.24 -24.01
C GLN A 64 20.16 -2.42 -24.96
N GLU A 65 19.10 -2.93 -25.59
CA GLU A 65 19.16 -3.98 -26.60
C GLU A 65 20.08 -3.58 -27.76
N LYS A 66 19.84 -2.40 -28.35
CA LYS A 66 20.67 -1.85 -29.43
C LYS A 66 22.12 -1.64 -29.01
N GLN A 67 22.35 -1.19 -27.78
CA GLN A 67 23.70 -1.00 -27.24
C GLN A 67 24.42 -2.34 -27.08
N LEU A 68 23.75 -3.35 -26.52
CA LEU A 68 24.28 -4.70 -26.36
C LEU A 68 24.59 -5.34 -27.72
N GLU A 69 23.75 -5.16 -28.73
CA GLU A 69 24.06 -5.61 -30.09
C GLU A 69 25.36 -5.01 -30.63
N LEU A 70 25.55 -3.69 -30.46
CA LEU A 70 26.76 -3.01 -30.92
C LEU A 70 27.99 -3.53 -30.18
N ASP A 71 27.88 -3.75 -28.87
CA ASP A 71 28.99 -4.20 -28.04
C ASP A 71 29.33 -5.68 -28.29
N ILE A 72 28.34 -6.53 -28.58
CA ILE A 72 28.56 -7.90 -29.07
C ILE A 72 29.30 -7.87 -30.42
N LYS A 73 28.87 -7.02 -31.36
CA LYS A 73 29.52 -6.86 -32.67
C LYS A 73 30.97 -6.39 -32.51
N LYS A 74 31.27 -5.49 -31.58
CA LYS A 74 32.64 -5.02 -31.28
C LYS A 74 33.48 -6.12 -30.63
N ALA A 75 32.97 -6.80 -29.60
CA ALA A 75 33.67 -7.88 -28.90
C ALA A 75 33.96 -9.07 -29.82
N ALA A 76 33.03 -9.40 -30.72
CA ALA A 76 33.22 -10.43 -31.74
C ALA A 76 34.34 -10.05 -32.73
N LYS A 77 34.38 -8.81 -33.22
CA LYS A 77 35.46 -8.32 -34.09
C LYS A 77 36.82 -8.30 -33.39
N ALA A 78 36.85 -8.05 -32.08
CA ALA A 78 38.07 -8.10 -31.27
C ALA A 78 38.52 -9.54 -30.90
N GLY A 79 37.79 -10.58 -31.31
CA GLY A 79 38.11 -11.97 -30.99
C GLY A 79 37.86 -12.37 -29.53
N GLN A 80 37.17 -11.53 -28.75
CA GLN A 80 36.88 -11.77 -27.33
C GLN A 80 35.62 -12.64 -27.18
N THR A 81 35.77 -13.94 -27.48
CA THR A 81 34.66 -14.91 -27.52
C THR A 81 33.95 -15.09 -26.18
N ALA A 82 34.69 -15.07 -25.07
CA ALA A 82 34.13 -15.18 -23.73
C ALA A 82 33.23 -13.98 -23.37
N GLN A 83 33.70 -12.75 -23.69
CA GLN A 83 32.94 -11.53 -23.44
C GLN A 83 31.70 -11.45 -24.33
N ALA A 84 31.84 -11.77 -25.63
CA ALA A 84 30.71 -11.80 -26.56
C ALA A 84 29.61 -12.78 -26.10
N LYS A 85 30.00 -13.94 -25.56
CA LYS A 85 29.04 -14.92 -25.01
C LYS A 85 28.32 -14.42 -23.75
N ALA A 86 29.00 -13.66 -22.88
CA ALA A 86 28.38 -13.06 -21.72
C ALA A 86 27.36 -11.98 -22.10
N LEU A 87 27.73 -11.08 -23.02
CA LEU A 87 26.84 -10.04 -23.54
C LEU A 87 25.63 -10.62 -24.30
N ALA A 88 25.83 -11.71 -25.06
CA ALA A 88 24.73 -12.38 -25.75
C ALA A 88 23.68 -12.97 -24.78
N LYS A 89 24.10 -13.47 -23.61
CA LYS A 89 23.16 -13.93 -22.58
C LYS A 89 22.34 -12.77 -22.01
N GLN A 90 22.97 -11.61 -21.82
CA GLN A 90 22.29 -10.40 -21.35
C GLN A 90 21.26 -9.92 -22.38
N LEU A 91 21.59 -9.99 -23.68
CA LEU A 91 20.65 -9.66 -24.75
C LEU A 91 19.39 -10.53 -24.71
N ILE A 92 19.54 -11.85 -24.53
CA ILE A 92 18.39 -12.78 -24.42
C ILE A 92 17.52 -12.45 -23.20
N LEU A 93 18.14 -12.09 -22.07
CA LEU A 93 17.40 -11.68 -20.89
C LEU A 93 16.60 -10.40 -21.16
N VAL A 94 17.20 -9.39 -21.77
CA VAL A 94 16.52 -8.14 -22.13
C VAL A 94 15.35 -8.40 -23.09
N GLN A 95 15.54 -9.24 -24.10
CA GLN A 95 14.46 -9.64 -25.02
C GLN A 95 13.31 -10.34 -24.31
N LYS A 96 13.62 -11.22 -23.35
CA LYS A 96 12.58 -11.87 -22.54
C LYS A 96 11.82 -10.85 -21.69
N THR A 97 12.54 -9.93 -21.05
CA THR A 97 11.89 -8.86 -20.27
C THR A 97 11.00 -8.00 -21.16
N MET A 98 11.43 -7.66 -22.39
CA MET A 98 10.58 -6.91 -23.33
C MET A 98 9.29 -7.65 -23.67
N MET A 99 9.34 -8.96 -23.91
CA MET A 99 8.12 -9.77 -24.13
C MET A 99 7.19 -9.79 -22.91
N GLU A 100 7.76 -9.87 -21.70
CA GLU A 100 7.00 -9.79 -20.45
C GLU A 100 6.37 -8.39 -20.27
N PHE A 101 7.11 -7.32 -20.62
CA PHE A 101 6.60 -5.94 -20.62
C PHE A 101 5.46 -5.75 -21.61
N ASP A 102 5.56 -6.26 -22.83
CA ASP A 102 4.48 -6.17 -23.83
C ASP A 102 3.20 -6.86 -23.33
N LYS A 103 3.35 -8.00 -22.65
CA LYS A 103 2.23 -8.70 -22.03
C LYS A 103 1.61 -7.89 -20.88
N VAL A 104 2.44 -7.34 -19.99
CA VAL A 104 1.98 -6.50 -18.87
C VAL A 104 1.31 -5.22 -19.39
N ASN A 105 1.81 -4.63 -20.48
CA ASN A 105 1.21 -3.46 -21.11
C ASN A 105 -0.20 -3.76 -21.61
N SER A 106 -0.37 -4.86 -22.36
CA SER A 106 -1.69 -5.32 -22.81
C SER A 106 -2.62 -5.66 -21.65
N GLU A 107 -2.11 -6.26 -20.58
CA GLU A 107 -2.90 -6.50 -19.36
C GLU A 107 -3.30 -5.21 -18.65
N MET A 108 -2.48 -4.17 -18.68
CA MET A 108 -2.79 -2.87 -18.10
C MET A 108 -3.81 -2.09 -18.92
N GLU A 109 -3.73 -2.14 -20.25
CA GLU A 109 -4.75 -1.61 -21.15
C GLU A 109 -6.12 -2.24 -20.85
N MET A 110 -6.20 -3.58 -20.77
CA MET A 110 -7.43 -4.29 -20.42
C MET A 110 -7.95 -3.92 -19.02
N LYS A 111 -7.06 -3.72 -18.04
CA LYS A 111 -7.43 -3.32 -16.68
C LYS A 111 -7.96 -1.90 -16.62
N GLU A 112 -7.43 -0.99 -17.43
CA GLU A 112 -7.95 0.38 -17.51
C GLU A 112 -9.35 0.40 -18.14
N GLU A 113 -9.58 -0.37 -19.21
CA GLU A 113 -10.92 -0.48 -19.82
C GLU A 113 -11.95 -1.01 -18.81
N ILE A 114 -11.65 -2.13 -18.15
CA ILE A 114 -12.55 -2.72 -17.13
C ILE A 114 -12.76 -1.77 -15.94
N MET A 115 -11.72 -1.04 -15.52
CA MET A 115 -11.83 -0.08 -14.41
C MET A 115 -12.65 1.14 -14.83
N ASN A 116 -12.51 1.63 -16.06
CA ASN A 116 -13.32 2.72 -16.58
C ASN A 116 -14.79 2.29 -16.66
N ASP A 117 -15.09 1.09 -17.19
CA ASP A 117 -16.44 0.56 -17.25
C ASP A 117 -17.07 0.38 -15.85
N ALA A 118 -16.32 -0.10 -14.86
CA ALA A 118 -16.80 -0.24 -13.50
C ALA A 118 -17.07 1.12 -12.82
N ILE A 119 -16.24 2.13 -13.11
CA ILE A 119 -16.46 3.51 -12.64
C ILE A 119 -17.70 4.10 -13.30
N ASP A 120 -17.84 3.94 -14.62
CA ASP A 120 -18.94 4.49 -15.39
C ASP A 120 -20.27 3.86 -14.98
N ASN A 121 -20.33 2.55 -14.73
CA ASN A 121 -21.54 1.91 -14.19
C ASN A 121 -21.92 2.41 -12.78
N ILE A 122 -20.95 2.69 -11.90
CA ILE A 122 -21.19 3.28 -10.56
C ILE A 122 -21.49 4.80 -10.65
N MET A 123 -21.13 5.44 -11.76
CA MET A 123 -21.32 6.88 -12.00
C MET A 123 -22.60 7.21 -12.77
N ASP A 124 -23.09 6.33 -13.63
CA ASP A 124 -24.29 6.50 -14.46
C ASP A 124 -25.58 5.99 -13.79
N GLU A 125 -25.48 5.28 -12.65
CA GLU A 125 -26.61 5.13 -11.72
C GLU A 125 -26.86 6.47 -11.03
N GLU A 126 -27.86 7.20 -11.53
CA GLU A 126 -28.27 8.53 -11.07
C GLU A 126 -28.40 8.61 -9.53
N GLU A 127 -27.62 9.50 -8.93
CA GLU A 127 -27.91 10.32 -7.74
C GLU A 127 -28.77 9.73 -6.60
N ASP A 128 -28.45 8.53 -6.08
CA ASP A 128 -28.85 8.14 -4.72
C ASP A 128 -27.63 8.04 -3.81
N GLU A 129 -27.18 9.19 -3.27
CA GLU A 129 -26.18 9.27 -2.19
C GLU A 129 -26.63 8.55 -0.89
N LEU A 130 -27.86 8.01 -0.85
CA LEU A 130 -28.46 7.38 0.33
C LEU A 130 -28.23 5.86 0.43
N GLU A 131 -27.83 5.17 -0.63
CA GLU A 131 -27.68 3.70 -0.61
C GLU A 131 -26.28 3.21 -0.19
N GLY A 132 -25.26 4.08 -0.28
CA GLY A 132 -23.87 3.72 0.04
C GLY A 132 -23.62 3.40 1.52
N GLU A 133 -24.36 4.03 2.43
CA GLU A 133 -24.28 3.76 3.88
C GLU A 133 -25.00 2.45 4.25
N GLU A 134 -26.07 2.09 3.53
CA GLU A 134 -26.81 0.84 3.72
C GLU A 134 -26.00 -0.37 3.27
N ILE A 135 -25.32 -0.27 2.12
CA ILE A 135 -24.41 -1.34 1.63
C ILE A 135 -23.21 -1.50 2.58
N LEU A 136 -22.68 -0.39 3.13
CA LEU A 136 -21.59 -0.44 4.10
C LEU A 136 -22.03 -1.03 5.45
N ALA A 137 -23.23 -0.70 5.92
CA ALA A 137 -23.81 -1.28 7.13
C ALA A 137 -24.08 -2.78 6.96
N ALA A 138 -24.63 -3.19 5.81
CA ALA A 138 -24.88 -4.59 5.48
C ALA A 138 -23.58 -5.40 5.44
N VAL A 139 -22.50 -4.86 4.85
CA VAL A 139 -21.18 -5.53 4.84
C VAL A 139 -20.51 -5.51 6.23
N LEU A 140 -20.72 -4.48 7.04
CA LEU A 140 -20.20 -4.43 8.43
C LEU A 140 -20.87 -5.47 9.34
N ASP A 141 -22.17 -5.70 9.15
CA ASP A 141 -22.92 -6.75 9.83
C ASP A 141 -22.57 -8.15 9.27
N GLU A 142 -22.37 -8.28 7.96
CA GLU A 142 -21.96 -9.54 7.30
C GLU A 142 -20.53 -9.97 7.69
N ILE A 143 -19.59 -9.03 7.85
CA ILE A 143 -18.22 -9.29 8.31
C ILE A 143 -18.16 -9.43 9.86
N GLY A 144 -19.21 -9.03 10.58
CA GLY A 144 -19.38 -9.30 12.02
C GLY A 144 -18.37 -8.57 12.92
N ILE A 145 -17.86 -7.41 12.48
CA ILE A 145 -16.96 -6.60 13.32
C ILE A 145 -17.83 -5.69 14.18
N GLU A 146 -18.25 -6.16 15.35
CA GLU A 146 -18.83 -5.32 16.40
C GLU A 146 -17.83 -4.22 16.79
N VAL A 147 -17.97 -3.02 16.22
CA VAL A 147 -17.11 -1.84 16.50
C VAL A 147 -17.21 -1.38 17.97
N SER A 148 -18.12 -1.95 18.77
CA SER A 148 -18.34 -1.59 20.17
C SER A 148 -17.56 -2.43 21.19
N ALA A 149 -16.86 -3.50 20.78
CA ALA A 149 -16.11 -4.36 21.71
C ALA A 149 -14.58 -4.28 21.51
N ALA A 150 -13.98 -3.26 22.13
CA ALA A 150 -12.57 -3.22 22.55
C ALA A 150 -11.47 -3.21 21.47
N LEU A 151 -11.24 -2.05 20.84
CA LEU A 151 -9.87 -1.68 20.46
C LEU A 151 -9.12 -1.20 21.72
N PRO A 152 -8.05 -1.87 22.18
CA PRO A 152 -7.23 -1.37 23.27
C PRO A 152 -6.56 -0.08 22.79
N SER A 153 -6.72 0.98 23.58
CA SER A 153 -6.06 2.27 23.37
C SER A 153 -4.58 2.03 23.07
N ALA A 154 -4.09 2.65 22.00
CA ALA A 154 -2.67 2.73 21.67
C ALA A 154 -1.91 3.38 22.84
N GLY A 155 -1.55 2.54 23.80
CA GLY A 155 -0.77 2.85 24.98
C GLY A 155 0.69 2.82 24.59
N LYS A 156 1.28 4.01 24.52
CA LYS A 156 2.73 4.21 24.56
C LYS A 156 3.24 3.56 25.84
N SER A 157 3.94 2.44 25.74
CA SER A 157 4.88 2.05 26.78
C SER A 157 6.01 1.22 26.16
N ALA A 158 7.22 1.61 26.54
CA ALA A 158 8.47 0.87 26.41
C ALA A 158 9.04 0.71 24.99
N LEU A 159 9.90 1.67 24.65
CA LEU A 159 11.16 1.40 23.95
C LEU A 159 11.86 0.21 24.64
N GLY A 160 11.97 -0.93 23.94
CA GLY A 160 12.62 -2.15 24.42
C GLY A 160 13.22 -2.91 23.23
N SER A 161 14.55 -3.00 23.23
CA SER A 161 15.42 -3.61 22.22
C SER A 161 15.12 -5.07 21.82
N LYS A 162 15.56 -5.44 20.59
CA LYS A 162 15.71 -6.78 19.94
C LYS A 162 14.53 -7.14 19.02
N GLN A 163 14.67 -7.64 17.80
CA GLN A 163 15.79 -8.22 17.02
C GLN A 163 15.41 -8.15 15.52
N ALA A 164 16.40 -8.22 14.63
CA ALA A 164 16.20 -8.48 13.21
C ALA A 164 15.76 -9.94 13.00
N GLU A 165 14.77 -10.18 12.14
CA GLU A 165 14.44 -11.51 11.62
C GLU A 165 14.03 -11.40 10.14
N GLN A 166 14.53 -12.38 9.40
CA GLN A 166 14.56 -12.54 7.96
C GLN A 166 13.25 -13.22 7.54
N VAL A 167 12.53 -12.68 6.56
CA VAL A 167 11.29 -13.29 6.05
C VAL A 167 11.66 -14.25 4.92
N ASP A 168 11.78 -15.53 5.26
CA ASP A 168 11.98 -16.61 4.28
C ASP A 168 10.64 -16.90 3.58
N VAL A 169 10.64 -16.75 2.25
CA VAL A 169 9.46 -16.80 1.35
C VAL A 169 8.87 -18.23 1.23
N ASP A 170 9.55 -19.23 1.77
CA ASP A 170 9.19 -20.64 1.62
C ASP A 170 8.07 -21.09 2.59
N ASP A 171 7.90 -20.41 3.73
CA ASP A 171 6.92 -20.80 4.77
C ASP A 171 5.46 -20.44 4.40
N GLU A 172 5.24 -19.37 3.62
CA GLU A 172 3.90 -18.95 3.20
C GLU A 172 3.30 -19.91 2.15
N ALA A 173 4.14 -20.47 1.26
CA ALA A 173 3.69 -21.42 0.25
C ALA A 173 3.23 -22.75 0.88
N GLU A 174 3.93 -23.23 1.91
CA GLU A 174 3.51 -24.42 2.66
C GLU A 174 2.24 -24.18 3.48
N GLN A 175 2.07 -22.97 4.03
CA GLN A 175 0.85 -22.61 4.76
C GLN A 175 -0.37 -22.57 3.84
N MET A 176 -0.22 -22.11 2.58
CA MET A 176 -1.30 -22.14 1.60
C MET A 176 -1.66 -23.57 1.15
N LEU A 177 -0.67 -24.45 0.99
CA LEU A 177 -0.90 -25.86 0.63
C LEU A 177 -1.66 -26.60 1.73
N LYS A 178 -1.29 -26.42 3.01
CA LYS A 178 -2.02 -27.01 4.15
C LYS A 178 -3.47 -26.54 4.23
N ARG A 179 -3.74 -25.29 3.83
CA ARG A 179 -5.08 -24.71 3.82
C ARG A 179 -5.95 -25.28 2.69
N LEU A 180 -5.35 -25.58 1.54
CA LEU A 180 -6.03 -26.24 0.40
C LEU A 180 -6.31 -27.72 0.66
N ASP A 181 -5.39 -28.44 1.31
CA ASP A 181 -5.60 -29.86 1.66
C ASP A 181 -6.72 -30.04 2.71
N ALA A 182 -6.87 -29.09 3.63
CA ALA A 182 -7.97 -29.09 4.59
C ALA A 182 -9.35 -28.93 3.92
N LEU A 183 -9.45 -28.10 2.88
CA LEU A 183 -10.67 -27.92 2.07
C LEU A 183 -10.99 -29.13 1.18
N LYS A 184 -9.97 -29.87 0.75
CA LYS A 184 -10.12 -31.07 -0.06
C LYS A 184 -10.49 -32.32 0.76
N SER A 185 -10.42 -32.22 2.09
CA SER A 185 -10.77 -33.29 3.02
C SER A 185 -12.21 -33.23 3.57
N VAL A 186 -13.00 -32.22 3.15
CA VAL A 186 -14.45 -32.09 3.38
C VAL A 186 -15.19 -32.55 2.12
#